data_AF-X1RV47-F1
#
_entry.id   AF-X1RV47-F1
#
_cell.length_a   1.000
_cell.length_b   1.000
_cell.length_c   1.000
_cell.angle_alpha   90.00
_cell.angle_beta   90.00
_cell.angle_gamma   90.00
#
_symmetry.space_group_name_H-M   'P 1'
#
loop_
_entity.id
_entity.type
_entity.pdbx_description
1 polymer ?
#
loop_
_entity_poly.entity_id
_entity_poly.type
_entity_poly.pdbx_seq_one_letter_code
_entity_poly.pdbx_strand_id
1 'polypeptide(L)'
;GVTKRFQAGGIRFANNADEAEEVAQELLGKEIKGLEVGKVLVEEKLSIKGEFYASVIVNDSWKVKGPVLMFSTQGGTDIEEIAVKFPEKIISMNVDILKGLTIEDARDLISKLGVLPPLLESLSKVVYGLYRVFEEYSARSAEVNPVVLTEDGEVYAADCHIVIDEASVFKHPELEIDYPRDIGRAPTELEQLAWEVERKDYRGVGYFTQMTRDFGPGEGVVGFHGIGGGAAMLGADALIRHGLKLADYADT
;
A
#
# COMPACT_ATOMS: atom_id res chain seq x y z
N GLY A 1 -3.21 -0.46 4.26
CA GLY A 1 -4.45 0.35 4.42
C GLY A 1 -5.42 0.04 3.28
N VAL A 2 -6.69 0.43 3.35
CA VAL A 2 -7.64 0.15 2.26
C VAL A 2 -7.61 1.23 1.18
N THR A 3 -7.52 0.82 -0.10
CA THR A 3 -7.61 1.72 -1.26
C THR A 3 -9.07 2.09 -1.55
N LYS A 4 -9.30 3.04 -2.48
CA LYS A 4 -10.66 3.43 -2.94
C LYS A 4 -11.55 4.00 -1.82
N ARG A 5 -10.95 4.77 -0.91
CA ARG A 5 -11.61 5.37 0.25
C ARG A 5 -12.70 6.38 -0.15
N PHE A 6 -12.49 7.16 -1.21
CA PHE A 6 -13.49 8.09 -1.72
C PHE A 6 -14.81 7.39 -2.07
N GLN A 7 -14.74 6.32 -2.86
CA GLN A 7 -15.92 5.54 -3.27
C GLN A 7 -16.57 4.79 -2.10
N ALA A 8 -15.77 4.35 -1.12
CA ALA A 8 -16.27 3.73 0.10
C ALA A 8 -16.81 4.77 1.13
N GLY A 9 -16.77 6.06 0.78
CA GLY A 9 -17.27 7.14 1.61
C GLY A 9 -16.41 7.45 2.84
N GLY A 10 -15.10 7.23 2.75
CA GLY A 10 -14.09 7.62 3.75
C GLY A 10 -13.37 8.93 3.45
N ILE A 11 -13.68 9.58 2.33
CA ILE A 11 -13.22 10.94 2.00
C ILE A 11 -14.47 11.79 1.77
N ARG A 12 -14.47 13.01 2.32
CA ARG A 12 -15.60 13.95 2.31
C ARG A 12 -15.06 15.37 2.20
N PHE A 13 -15.87 16.25 1.61
CA PHE A 13 -15.56 17.67 1.52
C PHE A 13 -16.36 18.43 2.57
N ALA A 14 -15.75 19.46 3.15
CA ALA A 14 -16.37 20.44 4.03
C ALA A 14 -15.98 21.84 3.55
N ASN A 15 -16.89 22.82 3.68
CA ASN A 15 -16.65 24.19 3.23
C ASN A 15 -16.20 25.13 4.35
N ASN A 16 -16.31 24.70 5.61
CA ASN A 16 -15.95 25.46 6.80
C ASN A 16 -15.59 24.52 7.96
N ALA A 17 -15.13 25.09 9.06
CA ALA A 17 -14.67 24.33 10.22
C ALA A 17 -15.81 23.53 10.89
N ASP A 18 -17.02 24.08 10.96
CA ASP A 18 -18.18 23.41 11.57
C ASP A 18 -18.58 22.17 10.76
N GLU A 19 -18.68 22.30 9.43
CA GLU A 19 -18.92 21.17 8.52
C GLU A 19 -17.80 20.12 8.60
N ALA A 20 -16.55 20.55 8.78
CA ALA A 20 -15.43 19.63 8.91
C ALA A 20 -15.50 18.82 10.21
N GLU A 21 -15.94 19.44 11.30
CA GLU A 21 -16.19 18.76 12.57
C GLU A 21 -17.33 17.74 12.46
N GLU A 22 -18.45 18.12 11.86
CA GLU A 22 -19.60 17.22 11.63
C GLU A 22 -19.19 15.99 10.81
N VAL A 23 -18.49 16.21 9.69
CA VAL A 23 -17.98 15.13 8.83
C VAL A 23 -16.99 14.24 9.58
N ALA A 24 -16.09 14.82 10.37
CA ALA A 24 -15.12 14.05 11.16
C ALA A 24 -15.83 13.13 12.18
N GLN A 25 -16.88 13.64 12.85
CA GLN A 25 -17.68 12.85 13.78
C GLN A 25 -18.43 11.70 13.09
N GLU A 26 -18.90 11.89 11.85
CA GLU A 26 -19.51 10.82 11.06
C GLU A 26 -18.53 9.75 10.59
N LEU A 27 -17.28 10.14 10.32
CA LEU A 27 -16.25 9.23 9.83
C LEU A 27 -15.61 8.42 10.95
N LEU A 28 -15.33 9.04 12.09
CA LEU A 28 -14.71 8.35 13.24
C LEU A 28 -15.63 7.24 13.77
N GLY A 29 -15.07 6.04 13.99
CA GLY A 29 -15.82 4.86 14.41
C GLY A 29 -16.65 4.18 13.31
N LYS A 30 -16.69 4.75 12.10
CA LYS A 30 -17.34 4.10 10.95
C LYS A 30 -16.48 2.96 10.42
N GLU A 31 -17.12 1.87 10.04
CA GLU A 31 -16.44 0.77 9.34
C GLU A 31 -16.37 1.05 7.83
N ILE A 32 -15.15 1.00 7.28
CA ILE A 32 -14.87 1.13 5.86
C ILE A 32 -14.10 -0.11 5.42
N LYS A 33 -14.76 -0.96 4.62
CA LYS A 33 -14.18 -2.20 4.09
C LYS A 33 -13.61 -3.12 5.20
N GLY A 34 -14.33 -3.29 6.31
CA GLY A 34 -13.90 -4.15 7.42
C GLY A 34 -12.91 -3.52 8.40
N LEU A 35 -12.58 -2.24 8.23
CA LEU A 35 -11.71 -1.49 9.14
C LEU A 35 -12.46 -0.32 9.77
N GLU A 36 -12.39 -0.22 11.09
CA GLU A 36 -12.92 0.94 11.82
C GLU A 36 -11.98 2.15 11.68
N VAL A 37 -12.55 3.32 11.40
CA VAL A 37 -11.79 4.58 11.27
C VAL A 37 -11.46 5.12 12.66
N GLY A 38 -10.22 4.93 13.11
CA GLY A 38 -9.74 5.45 14.40
C GLY A 38 -9.17 6.89 14.36
N LYS A 39 -8.79 7.39 13.18
CA LYS A 39 -8.23 8.73 12.98
C LYS A 39 -8.69 9.28 11.62
N VAL A 40 -8.81 10.62 11.54
CA VAL A 40 -9.10 11.35 10.31
C VAL A 40 -8.00 12.38 10.05
N LEU A 41 -7.67 12.58 8.77
CA LEU A 41 -6.80 13.66 8.31
C LEU A 41 -7.68 14.80 7.79
N VAL A 42 -7.44 16.01 8.27
CA VAL A 42 -8.11 17.23 7.78
C VAL A 42 -7.07 18.07 7.04
N GLU A 43 -7.35 18.37 5.79
CA GLU A 43 -6.43 19.06 4.88
C GLU A 43 -7.15 20.11 4.04
N GLU A 44 -6.38 21.02 3.46
CA GLU A 44 -6.90 22.04 2.56
C GLU A 44 -7.40 21.41 1.25
N LYS A 45 -8.58 21.85 0.78
CA LYS A 45 -9.13 21.40 -0.49
C LYS A 45 -8.40 22.06 -1.66
N LEU A 46 -7.68 21.26 -2.45
CA LEU A 46 -6.94 21.72 -3.62
C LEU A 46 -7.87 22.10 -4.79
N SER A 47 -7.48 23.13 -5.55
CA SER A 47 -8.14 23.57 -6.78
C SER A 47 -7.65 22.77 -7.99
N ILE A 48 -8.21 21.58 -8.20
CA ILE A 48 -7.68 20.61 -9.19
C ILE A 48 -7.85 21.10 -10.63
N LYS A 49 -6.73 21.24 -11.35
CA LYS A 49 -6.65 21.47 -12.80
C LYS A 49 -6.29 20.22 -13.59
N GLY A 50 -5.54 19.30 -12.97
CA GLY A 50 -5.16 18.03 -13.58
C GLY A 50 -4.65 17.04 -12.55
N GLU A 51 -4.73 15.76 -12.90
CA GLU A 51 -4.33 14.64 -12.04
C GLU A 51 -3.39 13.70 -12.79
N PHE A 52 -2.33 13.31 -12.12
CA PHE A 52 -1.30 12.41 -12.60
C PHE A 52 -1.14 11.24 -11.62
N TYR A 53 -0.42 10.21 -12.04
CA TYR A 53 -0.11 9.05 -11.23
C TYR A 53 1.40 8.83 -11.22
N ALA A 54 1.96 8.48 -10.06
CA ALA A 54 3.35 8.05 -9.94
C ALA A 54 3.45 6.88 -8.95
N SER A 55 4.25 5.86 -9.28
CA SER A 55 4.51 4.77 -8.35
C SER A 55 5.87 4.14 -8.55
N VAL A 56 6.44 3.59 -7.48
CA VAL A 56 7.57 2.68 -7.49
C VAL A 56 7.15 1.37 -6.84
N ILE A 57 7.41 0.25 -7.52
CA ILE A 57 7.13 -1.09 -6.97
C ILE A 57 8.37 -1.99 -7.10
N VAL A 58 8.55 -2.93 -6.18
CA VAL A 58 9.51 -4.02 -6.38
C VAL A 58 8.94 -5.02 -7.38
N ASN A 59 9.63 -5.24 -8.50
CA ASN A 59 9.30 -6.27 -9.48
C ASN A 59 10.18 -7.49 -9.27
N ASP A 60 9.55 -8.59 -8.85
CA ASP A 60 10.18 -9.88 -8.52
C ASP A 60 10.44 -10.76 -9.75
N SER A 61 9.99 -10.34 -10.94
CA SER A 61 10.25 -11.05 -12.18
C SER A 61 11.75 -11.27 -12.37
N TRP A 62 12.12 -12.49 -12.79
CA TRP A 62 13.51 -12.86 -12.99
C TRP A 62 14.28 -11.95 -13.96
N LYS A 63 13.56 -11.23 -14.84
CA LYS A 63 14.11 -10.28 -15.81
C LYS A 63 14.43 -8.90 -15.22
N VAL A 64 13.76 -8.52 -14.12
CA VAL A 64 13.85 -7.19 -13.52
C VAL A 64 14.58 -7.26 -12.19
N LYS A 65 14.04 -8.03 -11.23
CA LYS A 65 14.58 -8.20 -9.86
C LYS A 65 14.96 -6.87 -9.20
N GLY A 66 14.07 -5.89 -9.27
CA GLY A 66 14.36 -4.53 -8.81
C GLY A 66 13.19 -3.57 -8.93
N PRO A 67 13.40 -2.31 -8.55
CA PRO A 67 12.36 -1.30 -8.57
C PRO A 67 11.93 -0.96 -10.00
N VAL A 68 10.63 -0.81 -10.19
CA VAL A 68 10.02 -0.31 -11.42
C VAL A 68 9.29 0.97 -11.08
N LEU A 69 9.76 2.06 -11.67
CA LEU A 69 9.09 3.34 -11.65
C LEU A 69 8.02 3.36 -12.74
N MET A 70 6.83 3.84 -12.41
CA MET A 70 5.74 4.07 -13.35
C MET A 70 5.20 5.48 -13.17
N PHE A 71 4.82 6.10 -14.28
CA PHE A 71 4.20 7.42 -14.29
C PHE A 71 3.07 7.45 -15.33
N SER A 72 1.98 8.16 -15.03
CA SER A 72 0.91 8.41 -15.99
C SER A 72 0.46 9.87 -16.02
N THR A 73 0.11 10.33 -17.22
CA THR A 73 -0.56 11.62 -17.45
C THR A 73 -2.05 11.60 -17.15
N GLN A 74 -2.57 10.48 -16.63
CA GLN A 74 -3.89 10.38 -16.04
C GLN A 74 -3.75 9.82 -14.62
N GLY A 75 -4.41 10.47 -13.66
CA GLY A 75 -4.48 10.05 -12.26
C GLY A 75 -5.92 10.09 -11.74
N GLY A 76 -6.11 9.82 -10.45
CA GLY A 76 -7.43 9.85 -9.80
C GLY A 76 -8.32 8.65 -10.13
N THR A 77 -7.84 7.72 -10.95
CA THR A 77 -8.51 6.47 -11.35
C THR A 77 -7.55 5.29 -11.17
N ASP A 78 -8.10 4.07 -11.23
CA ASP A 78 -7.34 2.83 -11.08
C ASP A 78 -6.26 2.70 -12.17
N ILE A 79 -5.01 2.43 -11.79
CA ILE A 79 -3.91 2.37 -12.75
C ILE A 79 -4.08 1.18 -13.72
N GLU A 80 -4.68 0.09 -13.26
CA GLU A 80 -5.03 -1.08 -14.06
C GLU A 80 -6.03 -0.73 -15.16
N GLU A 81 -6.97 0.19 -14.87
CA GLU A 81 -7.94 0.64 -15.86
C GLU A 81 -7.27 1.52 -16.93
N ILE A 82 -6.36 2.41 -16.51
CA ILE A 82 -5.57 3.24 -17.42
C ILE A 82 -4.67 2.37 -18.30
N ALA A 83 -4.05 1.32 -17.74
CA ALA A 83 -3.20 0.39 -18.47
C ALA A 83 -3.93 -0.35 -19.61
N VAL A 84 -5.23 -0.59 -19.45
CA VAL A 84 -6.06 -1.23 -20.48
C VAL A 84 -6.61 -0.21 -21.48
N LYS A 85 -7.13 0.92 -21.00
CA LYS A 85 -7.86 1.89 -21.85
C LYS A 85 -6.95 2.89 -22.56
N PHE A 86 -5.88 3.31 -21.89
CA PHE A 86 -4.98 4.38 -22.32
C PHE A 86 -3.50 3.99 -22.07
N PRO A 87 -3.03 2.85 -22.59
CA PRO A 87 -1.65 2.40 -22.38
C PRO A 87 -0.59 3.43 -22.83
N GLU A 88 -0.92 4.28 -23.81
CA GLU A 88 -0.05 5.37 -24.28
C GLU A 88 0.12 6.51 -23.27
N LYS A 89 -0.71 6.56 -22.22
CA LYS A 89 -0.62 7.54 -21.14
C LYS A 89 0.28 7.08 -20.00
N ILE A 90 0.74 5.84 -20.02
CA ILE A 90 1.60 5.25 -18.99
C ILE A 90 3.00 5.07 -19.56
N ILE A 91 3.99 5.33 -18.73
CA ILE A 91 5.37 4.97 -19.02
C ILE A 91 6.04 4.37 -17.79
N SER A 92 6.95 3.44 -18.01
CA SER A 92 7.67 2.75 -16.95
C SER A 92 9.17 2.66 -17.23
N MET A 93 9.96 2.56 -16.17
CA MET A 93 11.40 2.41 -16.18
C MET A 93 11.83 1.45 -15.07
N ASN A 94 12.72 0.51 -15.39
CA ASN A 94 13.42 -0.26 -14.37
C ASN A 94 14.55 0.60 -13.80
N VAL A 95 14.65 0.68 -12.48
CA VAL A 95 15.70 1.44 -11.79
C VAL A 95 16.85 0.50 -11.44
N ASP A 96 18.07 0.91 -11.77
CA ASP A 96 19.29 0.21 -11.37
C ASP A 96 19.58 0.54 -9.90
N ILE A 97 19.47 -0.46 -9.02
CA ILE A 97 19.65 -0.28 -7.57
C ILE A 97 21.05 0.19 -7.17
N LEU A 98 22.08 0.00 -8.00
CA LEU A 98 23.43 0.46 -7.69
C LEU A 98 23.62 1.94 -8.05
N LYS A 99 22.84 2.43 -9.01
CA LYS A 99 22.89 3.83 -9.46
C LYS A 99 21.84 4.71 -8.79
N GLY A 100 20.70 4.11 -8.42
CA GLY A 100 19.51 4.82 -8.01
C GLY A 100 18.80 5.52 -9.17
N LEU A 101 17.80 6.33 -8.84
CA LEU A 101 17.12 7.21 -9.77
C LEU A 101 17.68 8.63 -9.64
N THR A 102 18.03 9.28 -10.74
CA THR A 102 18.35 10.72 -10.75
C THR A 102 17.13 11.56 -11.12
N ILE A 103 17.18 12.87 -10.82
CA ILE A 103 16.11 13.80 -11.25
C ILE A 103 16.05 13.90 -12.78
N GLU A 104 17.19 13.77 -13.46
CA GLU A 104 17.30 13.73 -14.91
C GLU A 104 16.62 12.47 -15.48
N ASP A 105 16.79 11.29 -14.86
CA ASP A 105 16.11 10.07 -15.28
C ASP A 105 14.58 10.22 -15.19
N ALA A 106 14.09 10.79 -14.09
CA ALA A 106 12.67 11.09 -13.92
C ALA A 106 12.17 12.06 -14.99
N ARG A 107 12.93 13.11 -15.28
CA ARG A 107 12.60 14.10 -16.31
C ARG A 107 12.55 13.47 -17.70
N ASP A 108 13.54 12.67 -18.04
CA ASP A 108 13.65 12.00 -19.33
C ASP A 108 12.54 10.97 -19.52
N LEU A 109 12.13 10.28 -18.45
CA LEU A 109 10.98 9.39 -18.45
C LEU A 109 9.68 10.16 -18.75
N ILE A 110 9.37 11.19 -17.96
CA ILE A 110 8.10 11.93 -18.06
C ILE A 110 8.00 12.71 -19.38
N SER A 111 9.11 13.25 -19.90
CA SER A 111 9.13 14.03 -21.14
C SER A 111 8.60 13.25 -22.36
N LYS A 112 8.72 11.92 -22.35
CA LYS A 112 8.24 11.03 -23.42
C LYS A 112 6.71 11.03 -23.55
N LEU A 113 5.99 11.51 -22.55
CA LEU A 113 4.53 11.67 -22.57
C LEU A 113 4.08 13.07 -23.04
N GLY A 114 5.00 13.93 -23.50
CA GLY A 114 4.67 15.24 -24.06
C GLY A 114 4.29 16.30 -23.01
N VAL A 115 4.74 16.14 -21.77
CA VAL A 115 4.54 17.13 -20.70
C VAL A 115 5.34 18.41 -20.99
N LEU A 116 4.70 19.58 -20.82
CA LEU A 116 5.31 20.89 -21.08
C LEU A 116 6.39 21.26 -20.05
N PRO A 117 7.42 22.06 -20.40
CA PRO A 117 8.61 22.24 -19.57
C PRO A 117 8.38 22.73 -18.12
N PRO A 118 7.51 23.73 -17.83
CA PRO A 118 7.31 24.17 -16.44
C PRO A 118 6.72 23.07 -15.55
N LEU A 119 5.76 22.30 -16.09
CA LEU A 119 5.11 21.21 -15.39
C LEU A 119 6.03 19.97 -15.28
N LEU A 120 6.87 19.75 -16.30
CA LEU A 120 7.84 18.67 -16.34
C LEU A 120 8.81 18.76 -15.15
N GLU A 121 9.29 19.95 -14.80
CA GLU A 121 10.20 20.13 -13.66
C GLU A 121 9.53 19.73 -12.34
N SER A 122 8.32 20.24 -12.08
CA SER A 122 7.59 19.94 -10.84
C SER A 122 7.21 18.47 -10.71
N LEU A 123 6.70 17.84 -11.79
CA LEU A 123 6.37 16.41 -11.78
C LEU A 123 7.62 15.54 -11.58
N SER A 124 8.76 15.91 -12.18
CA SER A 124 10.02 15.19 -12.00
C SER A 124 10.46 15.22 -10.54
N LYS A 125 10.28 16.35 -9.84
CA LYS A 125 10.60 16.46 -8.40
C LYS A 125 9.73 15.54 -7.55
N VAL A 126 8.43 15.44 -7.85
CA VAL A 126 7.53 14.49 -7.16
C VAL A 126 7.96 13.05 -7.40
N VAL A 127 8.22 12.68 -8.66
CA VAL A 127 8.63 11.32 -9.03
C VAL A 127 9.98 10.94 -8.39
N TYR A 128 10.94 11.85 -8.39
CA TYR A 128 12.23 11.65 -7.72
C TYR A 128 12.07 11.56 -6.19
N GLY A 129 11.25 12.43 -5.59
CA GLY A 129 10.93 12.40 -4.16
C GLY A 129 10.27 11.08 -3.75
N LEU A 130 9.34 10.57 -4.56
CA LEU A 130 8.69 9.29 -4.34
C LEU A 130 9.69 8.13 -4.33
N TYR A 131 10.63 8.11 -5.28
CA TYR A 131 11.70 7.11 -5.28
C TYR A 131 12.60 7.21 -4.05
N ARG A 132 12.94 8.43 -3.61
CA ARG A 132 13.72 8.63 -2.39
C ARG A 132 12.98 8.08 -1.16
N VAL A 133 11.68 8.36 -1.03
CA VAL A 133 10.87 7.79 0.05
C VAL A 133 10.84 6.27 -0.02
N PHE A 134 10.67 5.71 -1.22
CA PHE A 134 10.69 4.26 -1.44
C PHE A 134 12.01 3.63 -0.96
N GLU A 135 13.15 4.23 -1.27
CA GLU A 135 14.47 3.74 -0.87
C GLU A 135 14.75 3.95 0.62
N GLU A 136 14.51 5.17 1.12
CA GLU A 136 14.80 5.58 2.50
C GLU A 136 14.03 4.76 3.52
N TYR A 137 12.76 4.45 3.23
CA TYR A 137 11.90 3.68 4.12
C TYR A 137 11.85 2.18 3.79
N SER A 138 12.76 1.67 2.95
CA SER A 138 12.77 0.24 2.55
C SER A 138 11.39 -0.25 2.09
N ALA A 139 10.71 0.56 1.27
CA ALA A 139 9.36 0.25 0.81
C ALA A 139 9.35 -0.89 -0.22
N ARG A 140 8.28 -1.68 -0.21
CA ARG A 140 7.95 -2.62 -1.30
C ARG A 140 7.15 -1.95 -2.40
N SER A 141 6.34 -0.98 -2.05
CA SER A 141 5.66 -0.10 -2.99
C SER A 141 5.46 1.29 -2.40
N ALA A 142 5.49 2.30 -3.25
CA ALA A 142 5.12 3.67 -2.94
C ALA A 142 4.37 4.24 -4.13
N GLU A 143 3.16 4.74 -3.91
CA GLU A 143 2.25 5.26 -4.92
C GLU A 143 1.73 6.62 -4.49
N VAL A 144 1.63 7.55 -5.44
CA VAL A 144 0.93 8.82 -5.30
C VAL A 144 -0.18 8.87 -6.36
N ASN A 145 -1.43 8.87 -5.89
CA ASN A 145 -2.60 8.83 -6.76
C ASN A 145 -3.82 9.55 -6.14
N PRO A 146 -4.06 10.83 -6.48
CA PRO A 146 -3.41 11.59 -7.54
C PRO A 146 -2.20 12.42 -7.08
N VAL A 147 -1.28 12.65 -8.01
CA VAL A 147 -0.45 13.86 -8.02
C VAL A 147 -1.30 14.97 -8.67
N VAL A 148 -1.62 16.02 -7.93
CA VAL A 148 -2.52 17.10 -8.37
C VAL A 148 -1.71 18.27 -8.92
N LEU A 149 -2.11 18.75 -10.10
CA LEU A 149 -1.79 20.09 -10.60
C LEU A 149 -2.96 21.01 -10.25
N THR A 150 -2.67 22.12 -9.58
CA THR A 150 -3.69 23.10 -9.20
C THR A 150 -3.90 24.18 -10.28
N GLU A 151 -4.99 24.96 -10.16
CA GLU A 151 -5.31 26.04 -11.10
C GLU A 151 -4.25 27.15 -11.13
N ASP A 152 -3.61 27.42 -10.00
CA ASP A 152 -2.49 28.36 -9.84
C ASP A 152 -1.13 27.78 -10.32
N GLY A 153 -1.10 26.51 -10.74
CA GLY A 153 0.06 25.89 -11.38
C GLY A 153 1.01 25.14 -10.45
N GLU A 154 0.65 24.98 -9.18
CA GLU A 154 1.41 24.22 -8.19
C GLU A 154 1.13 22.71 -8.31
N VAL A 155 2.06 21.89 -7.81
CA VAL A 155 1.98 20.42 -7.88
C VAL A 155 2.07 19.81 -6.49
N TYR A 156 1.10 18.97 -6.13
CA TYR A 156 0.97 18.34 -4.83
C TYR A 156 0.81 16.82 -4.94
N ALA A 157 1.31 16.09 -3.95
CA ALA A 157 0.93 14.71 -3.72
C ALA A 157 -0.33 14.70 -2.84
N ALA A 158 -1.51 14.43 -3.43
CA ALA A 158 -2.78 14.56 -2.73
C ALA A 158 -3.20 13.28 -2.00
N ASP A 159 -2.84 12.11 -2.51
CA ASP A 159 -3.00 10.85 -1.78
C ASP A 159 -1.78 9.98 -2.01
N CYS A 160 -1.29 9.37 -0.94
CA CYS A 160 -0.10 8.54 -0.93
C CYS A 160 -0.41 7.19 -0.28
N HIS A 161 0.01 6.11 -0.93
CA HIS A 161 -0.05 4.77 -0.36
C HIS A 161 1.35 4.13 -0.42
N ILE A 162 1.90 3.82 0.75
CA ILE A 162 3.24 3.27 0.88
C ILE A 162 3.15 1.98 1.70
N VAL A 163 3.78 0.93 1.19
CA VAL A 163 3.91 -0.36 1.87
C VAL A 163 5.38 -0.57 2.21
N ILE A 164 5.68 -0.62 3.50
CA ILE A 164 7.03 -0.86 4.01
C ILE A 164 7.33 -2.36 3.96
N ASP A 165 8.59 -2.76 3.69
CA ASP A 165 8.99 -4.15 3.86
C ASP A 165 8.89 -4.53 5.34
N GLU A 166 8.05 -5.52 5.65
CA GLU A 166 7.79 -6.02 7.00
C GLU A 166 9.09 -6.36 7.74
N ALA A 167 10.08 -6.92 7.03
CA ALA A 167 11.38 -7.28 7.56
C ALA A 167 12.26 -6.06 7.88
N SER A 168 11.87 -4.86 7.47
CA SER A 168 12.62 -3.62 7.68
C SER A 168 12.00 -2.68 8.71
N VAL A 169 10.77 -2.96 9.17
CA VAL A 169 10.01 -2.06 10.06
C VAL A 169 10.78 -1.69 11.34
N PHE A 170 11.61 -2.59 11.86
CA PHE A 170 12.46 -2.32 13.04
C PHE A 170 13.45 -1.16 12.84
N LYS A 171 13.77 -0.78 11.59
CA LYS A 171 14.64 0.35 11.26
C LYS A 171 13.94 1.70 11.33
N HIS A 172 12.60 1.70 11.36
CA HIS A 172 11.75 2.88 11.22
C HIS A 172 10.80 3.05 12.42
N PRO A 173 11.32 3.17 13.66
CA PRO A 173 10.49 3.32 14.85
C PRO A 173 9.60 4.57 14.82
N GLU A 174 9.97 5.60 14.06
CA GLU A 174 9.21 6.82 13.84
C GLU A 174 7.87 6.60 13.11
N LEU A 175 7.69 5.45 12.45
CA LEU A 175 6.44 5.13 11.74
C LEU A 175 5.36 4.56 12.66
N GLU A 176 5.68 4.24 13.92
CA GLU A 176 4.74 3.68 14.91
C GLU A 176 3.94 2.45 14.39
N ILE A 177 4.59 1.60 13.59
CA ILE A 177 3.98 0.37 13.05
C ILE A 177 4.07 -0.73 14.11
N ASP A 178 2.98 -0.92 14.87
CA ASP A 178 2.91 -1.93 15.92
C ASP A 178 2.81 -3.37 15.36
N TYR A 179 2.15 -3.53 14.21
CA TYR A 179 1.94 -4.82 13.56
C TYR A 179 2.24 -4.69 12.06
N PRO A 180 3.35 -5.28 11.56
CA PRO A 180 3.84 -4.99 10.22
C PRO A 180 3.16 -5.83 9.13
N ARG A 181 2.37 -6.85 9.48
CA ARG A 181 1.80 -7.76 8.49
C ARG A 181 0.56 -7.16 7.82
N ASP A 182 0.53 -7.17 6.50
CA ASP A 182 -0.64 -6.73 5.74
C ASP A 182 -1.70 -7.84 5.62
N ILE A 183 -2.63 -7.88 6.57
CA ILE A 183 -3.70 -8.90 6.65
C ILE A 183 -5.08 -8.38 6.24
N GLY A 184 -5.18 -7.14 5.75
CA GLY A 184 -6.44 -6.54 5.26
C GLY A 184 -7.55 -6.34 6.30
N ARG A 185 -7.28 -6.62 7.58
CA ARG A 185 -8.17 -6.41 8.72
C ARG A 185 -7.36 -6.03 9.96
N ALA A 186 -8.04 -5.64 11.05
CA ALA A 186 -7.37 -5.52 12.33
C ALA A 186 -6.82 -6.89 12.79
N PRO A 187 -5.59 -6.94 13.34
CA PRO A 187 -5.02 -8.17 13.85
C PRO A 187 -5.79 -8.64 15.08
N THR A 188 -6.01 -9.96 15.20
CA THR A 188 -6.64 -10.54 16.39
C THR A 188 -5.67 -10.54 17.56
N GLU A 189 -6.20 -10.73 18.78
CA GLU A 189 -5.37 -10.84 19.98
C GLU A 189 -4.31 -11.95 19.85
N LEU A 190 -4.66 -13.07 19.21
CA LEU A 190 -3.72 -14.18 18.99
C LEU A 190 -2.61 -13.81 17.99
N GLU A 191 -2.94 -13.05 16.95
CA GLU A 191 -1.95 -12.58 15.98
C GLU A 191 -1.00 -11.55 16.57
N GLN A 192 -1.51 -10.64 17.40
CA GLN A 192 -0.69 -9.71 18.16
C GLN A 192 0.24 -10.45 19.13
N LEU A 193 -0.27 -11.47 19.83
CA LEU A 193 0.54 -12.29 20.74
C LEU A 193 1.63 -13.06 19.99
N ALA A 194 1.32 -13.64 18.83
CA ALA A 194 2.31 -14.34 18.01
C ALA A 194 3.42 -13.38 17.53
N TRP A 195 3.03 -12.17 17.10
CA TRP A 195 3.99 -11.14 16.72
C TRP A 195 4.89 -10.69 17.87
N GLU A 196 4.36 -10.57 19.09
CA GLU A 196 5.15 -10.25 20.29
C GLU A 196 6.25 -11.27 20.58
N VAL A 197 6.01 -12.55 20.25
CA VAL A 197 7.01 -13.62 20.38
C VAL A 197 8.05 -13.48 19.26
N GLU A 198 7.59 -13.40 18.01
CA GLU A 198 8.45 -13.33 16.82
C GLU A 198 9.41 -12.13 16.88
N ARG A 199 8.90 -10.93 17.22
CA ARG A 199 9.72 -9.71 17.25
C ARG A 199 10.81 -9.71 18.33
N LYS A 200 10.72 -10.59 19.33
CA LYS A 200 11.67 -10.68 20.47
C LYS A 200 12.62 -11.87 20.36
N ASP A 201 12.33 -12.86 19.52
CA ASP A 201 13.11 -14.09 19.43
C ASP A 201 13.73 -14.29 18.04
N TYR A 202 15.02 -13.97 17.94
CA TYR A 202 15.79 -14.08 16.69
C TYR A 202 16.33 -15.49 16.41
N ARG A 203 15.95 -16.51 17.19
CA ARG A 203 16.45 -17.89 17.03
C ARG A 203 15.69 -18.70 15.97
N GLY A 204 14.70 -18.11 15.33
CA GLY A 204 13.89 -18.73 14.29
C GLY A 204 12.95 -17.71 13.67
N VAL A 205 12.13 -18.17 12.72
CA VAL A 205 11.04 -17.38 12.14
C VAL A 205 9.75 -18.15 12.43
N GLY A 206 8.74 -17.44 12.93
CA GLY A 206 7.42 -18.00 13.13
C GLY A 206 6.40 -17.19 12.35
N TYR A 207 5.36 -17.84 11.84
CA TYR A 207 4.21 -17.19 11.24
C TYR A 207 2.95 -17.73 11.91
N PHE A 208 2.00 -16.84 12.20
CA PHE A 208 0.68 -17.21 12.69
C PHE A 208 -0.36 -16.27 12.09
N THR A 209 -1.44 -16.84 11.56
CA THR A 209 -2.66 -16.09 11.26
C THR A 209 -3.89 -16.88 11.69
N GLN A 210 -4.89 -16.16 12.18
CA GLN A 210 -6.17 -16.74 12.55
C GLN A 210 -7.12 -16.69 11.35
N MET A 211 -7.66 -17.86 10.97
CA MET A 211 -8.46 -18.04 9.77
C MET A 211 -9.96 -18.13 10.10
N THR A 212 -10.41 -19.28 10.63
CA THR A 212 -11.82 -19.48 11.00
C THR A 212 -12.00 -19.21 12.49
N ARG A 213 -12.84 -18.21 12.83
CA ARG A 213 -13.05 -17.76 14.22
C ARG A 213 -14.33 -18.30 14.85
N ASP A 214 -15.39 -18.40 14.04
CA ASP A 214 -16.70 -18.83 14.50
C ASP A 214 -16.99 -20.25 14.02
N PHE A 215 -16.93 -21.22 14.93
CA PHE A 215 -17.24 -22.61 14.65
C PHE A 215 -17.69 -23.36 15.91
N GLY A 216 -18.66 -24.27 15.74
CA GLY A 216 -19.13 -25.18 16.76
C GLY A 216 -18.57 -26.61 16.64
N PRO A 217 -18.89 -27.49 17.62
CA PRO A 217 -18.51 -28.89 17.56
C PRO A 217 -19.01 -29.57 16.29
N GLY A 218 -18.13 -30.29 15.60
CA GLY A 218 -18.47 -31.08 14.41
C GLY A 218 -18.43 -30.31 13.07
N GLU A 219 -18.07 -29.03 13.06
CA GLU A 219 -17.98 -28.22 11.82
C GLU A 219 -16.74 -28.49 10.95
N GLY A 220 -15.94 -29.51 11.29
CA GLY A 220 -14.77 -29.90 10.50
C GLY A 220 -13.65 -28.86 10.51
N VAL A 221 -13.54 -28.08 11.60
CA VAL A 221 -12.48 -27.08 11.77
C VAL A 221 -11.32 -27.68 12.55
N VAL A 222 -10.10 -27.51 12.04
CA VAL A 222 -8.86 -28.04 12.63
C VAL A 222 -7.83 -26.93 12.81
N GLY A 223 -7.05 -26.99 13.90
CA GLY A 223 -5.86 -26.16 14.02
C GLY A 223 -4.71 -26.72 13.19
N PHE A 224 -3.85 -25.86 12.65
CA PHE A 224 -2.79 -26.27 11.74
C PHE A 224 -1.44 -25.64 12.09
N HIS A 225 -0.48 -26.50 12.44
CA HIS A 225 0.91 -26.13 12.64
C HIS A 225 1.80 -26.96 11.71
N GLY A 226 2.36 -26.29 10.71
CA GLY A 226 3.36 -26.84 9.80
C GLY A 226 4.79 -26.49 10.19
N ILE A 227 5.75 -27.17 9.55
CA ILE A 227 7.17 -26.85 9.67
C ILE A 227 7.71 -26.65 8.25
N GLY A 228 8.21 -25.45 7.99
CA GLY A 228 8.74 -25.03 6.70
C GLY A 228 7.63 -24.69 5.69
N GLY A 229 7.53 -23.40 5.36
CA GLY A 229 6.46 -22.81 4.54
C GLY A 229 5.99 -23.63 3.36
N GLY A 230 6.89 -24.15 2.51
CA GLY A 230 6.48 -24.96 1.35
C GLY A 230 5.74 -26.26 1.71
N ALA A 231 6.21 -26.98 2.73
CA ALA A 231 5.57 -28.20 3.19
C ALA A 231 4.30 -27.90 4.00
N ALA A 232 4.34 -26.84 4.82
CA ALA A 232 3.19 -26.35 5.58
C ALA A 232 2.02 -25.97 4.65
N MET A 233 2.28 -25.21 3.57
CA MET A 233 1.26 -24.86 2.59
C MET A 233 0.63 -26.07 1.92
N LEU A 234 1.42 -27.09 1.56
CA LEU A 234 0.90 -28.33 0.97
C LEU A 234 0.03 -29.12 1.97
N GLY A 235 0.43 -29.15 3.25
CA GLY A 235 -0.37 -29.76 4.31
C GLY A 235 -1.71 -29.06 4.50
N ALA A 236 -1.69 -27.73 4.58
CA ALA A 236 -2.90 -26.90 4.67
C ALA A 236 -3.84 -27.12 3.47
N ASP A 237 -3.32 -27.10 2.24
CA ASP A 237 -4.09 -27.37 1.01
C ASP A 237 -4.69 -28.78 1.01
N ALA A 238 -3.94 -29.79 1.45
CA ALA A 238 -4.44 -31.16 1.55
C ALA A 238 -5.64 -31.27 2.50
N LEU A 239 -5.62 -30.60 3.66
CA LEU A 239 -6.74 -30.58 4.60
C LEU A 239 -7.98 -29.91 3.97
N ILE A 240 -7.79 -28.75 3.33
CA ILE A 240 -8.86 -28.00 2.67
C ILE A 240 -9.51 -28.85 1.56
N ARG A 241 -8.72 -29.56 0.75
CA ARG A 241 -9.23 -30.46 -0.30
C ARG A 241 -10.06 -31.63 0.24
N HIS A 242 -9.87 -32.01 1.50
CA HIS A 242 -10.68 -33.03 2.17
C HIS A 242 -11.89 -32.45 2.92
N GLY A 243 -12.24 -31.19 2.67
CA GLY A 243 -13.44 -30.55 3.21
C GLY A 243 -13.28 -30.03 4.65
N LEU A 244 -12.05 -30.00 5.18
CA LEU A 244 -11.76 -29.38 6.46
C LEU A 244 -11.58 -27.87 6.29
N LYS A 245 -11.86 -27.12 7.36
CA LYS A 245 -11.53 -25.70 7.48
C LYS A 245 -10.38 -25.54 8.46
N LEU A 246 -9.53 -24.55 8.23
CA LEU A 246 -8.44 -24.23 9.16
C LEU A 246 -8.90 -23.18 10.17
N ALA A 247 -8.71 -23.43 11.46
CA ALA A 247 -8.88 -22.43 12.51
C ALA A 247 -7.77 -21.38 12.44
N ASP A 248 -6.57 -21.83 12.14
CA ASP A 248 -5.34 -21.05 12.08
C ASP A 248 -4.40 -21.62 11.01
N TYR A 249 -3.39 -20.83 10.65
CA TYR A 249 -2.20 -21.29 9.95
C TYR A 249 -0.98 -20.84 10.74
N ALA A 250 -0.25 -21.80 11.30
CA ALA A 250 1.01 -21.60 11.98
C ALA A 250 2.17 -22.30 11.23
N ASP A 251 3.31 -21.64 11.13
CA ASP A 251 4.53 -22.17 10.52
C ASP A 251 5.77 -21.77 11.34
N THR A 252 6.70 -22.70 11.52
CA THR A 252 7.96 -22.52 12.28
C THR A 252 9.11 -23.27 11.65
#